data_AF-A0AAD6AJT5-F1
#
_entry.id   AF-A0AAD6AJT5-F1
#
_cell.length_a   1.000
_cell.length_b   1.000
_cell.length_c   1.000
_cell.angle_alpha   90.00
_cell.angle_beta   90.00
_cell.angle_gamma   90.00
#
_symmetry.space_group_name_H-M   'P 1'
#
loop_
_entity.id
_entity.type
_entity.pdbx_description
1 polymer ?
#
loop_
_entity_poly.entity_id
_entity_poly.type
_entity_poly.pdbx_seq_one_letter_code
_entity_poly.pdbx_strand_id
1 'polypeptide(L)'
;PTAEEEHRLCLHHRIIERFTSSIQTIRDSIPSGEISGSVQQLPTKKRRALGHEEHQLLAREVCDSILSHAKERFSFTKHLISSTLLQGDLFQQHSRTFPEAALETTVEAYPLLDKAKLKTELSVVSDNDQFRACSGAVTLLQFFIDNNLQETFTETVSLLKVLVTTPMATAEAERCFSILKRIKTFLRNSMTQDRLNALAMLSIEKKLIRSIPDFNTRVIERFATQKERRATFLYK
;
A
#
# COMPACT_ATOMS: atom_id res chain seq x y z
N PRO A 1 -11.44 -20.06 -14.91
CA PRO A 1 -11.98 -19.24 -13.80
C PRO A 1 -12.60 -20.12 -12.72
N THR A 2 -11.84 -20.48 -11.69
CA THR A 2 -12.41 -20.98 -10.43
C THR A 2 -13.15 -19.83 -9.78
N ALA A 3 -14.45 -20.04 -9.52
CA ALA A 3 -15.37 -19.06 -8.96
C ALA A 3 -14.85 -18.38 -7.67
N GLU A 4 -13.88 -18.97 -6.97
CA GLU A 4 -13.31 -18.45 -5.72
C GLU A 4 -12.41 -17.20 -5.88
N GLU A 5 -11.75 -17.01 -7.03
CA GLU A 5 -10.80 -15.88 -7.21
C GLU A 5 -11.41 -14.70 -7.97
N GLU A 6 -12.31 -14.98 -8.92
CA GLU A 6 -13.33 -14.00 -9.29
C GLU A 6 -14.09 -13.55 -8.05
N HIS A 7 -14.44 -14.47 -7.13
CA HIS A 7 -15.05 -14.10 -5.87
C HIS A 7 -14.12 -13.24 -5.01
N ARG A 8 -12.79 -13.41 -4.98
CA ARG A 8 -11.87 -12.54 -4.21
C ARG A 8 -11.71 -11.14 -4.80
N LEU A 9 -11.56 -11.01 -6.11
CA LEU A 9 -11.54 -9.71 -6.80
C LEU A 9 -12.90 -9.00 -6.65
N CYS A 10 -13.99 -9.76 -6.81
CA CYS A 10 -15.35 -9.27 -6.59
C CYS A 10 -15.60 -8.96 -5.11
N LEU A 11 -15.00 -9.69 -4.16
CA LEU A 11 -15.09 -9.43 -2.72
C LEU A 11 -14.40 -8.11 -2.38
N HIS A 12 -13.19 -7.88 -2.92
CA HIS A 12 -12.45 -6.63 -2.72
C HIS A 12 -13.25 -5.44 -3.27
N HIS A 13 -13.76 -5.57 -4.50
CA HIS A 13 -14.63 -4.55 -5.11
C HIS A 13 -15.90 -4.31 -4.27
N ARG A 14 -16.59 -5.39 -3.86
CA ARG A 14 -17.82 -5.33 -3.06
C ARG A 14 -17.61 -4.77 -1.66
N ILE A 15 -16.44 -5.00 -1.04
CA ILE A 15 -16.07 -4.40 0.25
C ILE A 15 -15.86 -2.90 0.10
N ILE A 16 -15.17 -2.48 -0.97
CA ILE A 16 -14.96 -1.05 -1.26
C ILE A 16 -16.28 -0.37 -1.60
N GLU A 17 -17.15 -0.99 -2.40
CA GLU A 17 -18.48 -0.48 -2.70
C GLU A 17 -19.35 -0.35 -1.44
N ARG A 18 -19.33 -1.37 -0.57
CA ARG A 18 -20.04 -1.31 0.71
C ARG A 18 -19.51 -0.20 1.62
N PHE A 19 -18.19 -0.04 1.69
CA PHE A 19 -17.54 1.02 2.47
C PHE A 19 -17.92 2.40 1.93
N THR A 20 -17.76 2.63 0.62
CA THR A 20 -18.10 3.90 -0.04
C THR A 20 -19.58 4.23 0.08
N SER A 21 -20.48 3.24 -0.08
CA SER A 21 -21.92 3.40 0.16
C SER A 21 -22.24 3.77 1.62
N SER A 22 -21.54 3.18 2.58
CA SER A 22 -21.71 3.50 4.00
C SER A 22 -21.27 4.95 4.32
N ILE A 23 -20.11 5.38 3.79
CA ILE A 23 -19.63 6.76 3.96
C ILE A 23 -20.55 7.76 3.25
N GLN A 24 -21.07 7.41 2.07
CA GLN A 24 -22.04 8.24 1.35
C GLN A 24 -23.34 8.39 2.15
N THR A 25 -23.84 7.32 2.77
CA THR A 25 -25.02 7.37 3.64
C THR A 25 -24.79 8.29 4.84
N ILE A 26 -23.59 8.25 5.44
CA ILE A 26 -23.21 9.16 6.53
C ILE A 26 -23.18 10.61 6.04
N ARG A 27 -22.60 10.88 4.87
CA ARG A 27 -22.57 12.21 4.25
C ARG A 27 -23.98 12.76 4.03
N ASP A 28 -24.87 11.94 3.48
CA ASP A 28 -26.24 12.31 3.13
C ASP A 28 -27.12 12.54 4.38
N SER A 29 -26.78 11.91 5.51
CA SER A 29 -27.44 12.13 6.80
C SER A 29 -27.07 13.47 7.47
N ILE A 30 -26.03 14.16 7.01
CA ILE A 30 -25.65 15.48 7.52
C ILE A 30 -26.59 16.52 6.89
N PRO A 31 -27.27 17.41 7.64
CA PRO A 31 -28.16 18.42 7.07
C PRO A 31 -27.43 19.41 6.15
N SER A 32 -28.04 19.78 5.02
CA SER A 32 -27.58 20.90 4.18
C SER A 32 -28.09 22.19 4.80
N GLY A 33 -27.24 22.98 5.44
CA GLY A 33 -27.62 24.34 5.84
C GLY A 33 -27.97 25.18 4.61
N GLU A 34 -29.19 25.72 4.55
CA GLU A 34 -29.57 26.71 3.53
C GLU A 34 -28.83 28.02 3.77
N ILE A 35 -28.24 28.58 2.71
CA ILE A 35 -27.61 29.89 2.75
C ILE A 35 -28.71 30.95 2.82
N SER A 36 -28.88 31.58 3.98
CA SER A 36 -29.50 32.90 4.07
C SER A 36 -28.53 33.88 4.73
N GLY A 37 -28.20 34.92 3.98
CA GLY A 37 -27.00 35.73 4.20
C GLY A 37 -27.04 36.68 5.40
N SER A 38 -25.85 37.16 5.75
CA SER A 38 -25.58 38.59 5.94
C SER A 38 -24.09 38.79 6.18
N VAL A 39 -23.51 39.70 5.39
CA VAL A 39 -22.16 40.21 5.57
C VAL A 39 -22.12 41.02 6.86
N GLN A 40 -21.32 40.63 7.85
CA GLN A 40 -20.81 41.61 8.83
C GLN A 40 -19.46 41.22 9.46
N GLN A 41 -18.68 42.27 9.72
CA GLN A 41 -17.22 42.37 9.83
C GLN A 41 -16.56 41.64 11.02
N LEU A 42 -15.22 41.48 10.92
CA LEU A 42 -14.29 40.89 11.90
C LEU A 42 -14.37 41.53 13.31
N PRO A 43 -14.10 40.73 14.37
CA PRO A 43 -12.96 41.06 15.24
C PRO A 43 -12.12 39.86 15.72
N THR A 44 -11.08 40.21 16.47
CA THR A 44 -9.78 39.60 16.75
C THR A 44 -9.70 38.36 17.65
N LYS A 45 -8.68 37.53 17.38
CA LYS A 45 -7.94 36.58 18.24
C LYS A 45 -8.63 36.10 19.55
N LYS A 46 -9.44 35.05 19.43
CA LYS A 46 -9.66 33.98 20.41
C LYS A 46 -9.93 32.72 19.60
N ARG A 47 -9.49 31.52 20.03
CA ARG A 47 -9.89 30.26 19.38
C ARG A 47 -11.43 30.21 19.40
N ARG A 48 -12.08 30.55 18.29
CA ARG A 48 -13.53 30.42 18.15
C ARG A 48 -13.85 28.95 18.35
N ALA A 49 -14.77 28.65 19.28
CA ALA A 49 -15.45 27.37 19.23
C ALA A 49 -16.18 27.34 17.88
N LEU A 50 -15.90 26.34 17.05
CA LEU A 50 -16.55 26.21 15.75
C LEU A 50 -18.06 26.10 15.96
N GLY A 51 -18.83 26.78 15.12
CA GLY A 51 -20.29 26.67 15.14
C GLY A 51 -20.75 25.26 14.75
N HIS A 52 -21.94 24.86 15.21
CA HIS A 52 -22.54 23.57 14.84
C HIS A 52 -22.61 23.37 13.32
N GLU A 53 -22.86 24.46 12.57
CA GLU A 53 -22.90 24.48 11.11
C GLU A 53 -21.50 24.35 10.47
N GLU A 54 -20.48 24.99 11.05
CA GLU A 54 -19.08 24.83 10.59
C GLU A 54 -18.59 23.39 10.82
N HIS A 55 -19.02 22.74 11.92
CA HIS A 55 -18.76 21.33 12.19
C HIS A 55 -19.44 20.40 11.17
N GLN A 56 -20.66 20.72 10.73
CA GLN A 56 -21.38 19.95 9.70
C GLN A 56 -20.73 20.10 8.32
N LEU A 57 -20.30 21.31 7.96
CA LEU A 57 -19.57 21.55 6.71
C LEU A 57 -18.23 20.79 6.68
N LEU A 58 -17.44 20.86 7.77
CA LEU A 58 -16.20 20.10 7.89
C LEU A 58 -16.45 18.59 7.86
N ALA A 59 -17.52 18.09 8.50
CA ALA A 59 -17.84 16.67 8.48
C ALA A 59 -18.15 16.18 7.05
N ARG A 60 -18.86 17.00 6.24
CA ARG A 60 -19.10 16.70 4.82
C ARG A 60 -17.81 16.73 4.00
N GLU A 61 -16.97 17.74 4.20
CA GLU A 61 -15.66 17.85 3.52
C GLU A 61 -14.77 16.64 3.83
N VAL A 62 -14.76 16.19 5.10
CA VAL A 62 -14.04 14.98 5.51
C VAL A 62 -14.62 13.73 4.82
N CYS A 63 -15.96 13.59 4.75
CA CYS A 63 -16.57 12.47 4.03
C CYS A 63 -16.21 12.49 2.53
N ASP A 64 -16.22 13.67 1.91
CA ASP A 64 -15.87 13.85 0.50
C ASP A 64 -14.39 13.53 0.23
N SER A 65 -13.49 13.96 1.12
CA SER A 65 -12.07 13.61 1.06
C SER A 65 -11.87 12.09 1.24
N ILE A 66 -12.55 11.45 2.20
CA ILE A 66 -12.49 9.99 2.39
C ILE A 66 -12.98 9.26 1.15
N LEU A 67 -14.08 9.70 0.53
CA LEU A 67 -14.63 9.09 -0.68
C LEU A 67 -13.69 9.27 -1.87
N SER A 68 -13.12 10.47 -2.07
CA SER A 68 -12.16 10.75 -3.14
C SER A 68 -10.92 9.88 -2.98
N HIS A 69 -10.33 9.86 -1.78
CA HIS A 69 -9.14 9.07 -1.52
C HIS A 69 -9.39 7.57 -1.59
N ALA A 70 -10.56 7.07 -1.18
CA ALA A 70 -10.92 5.67 -1.34
C ALA A 70 -11.00 5.31 -2.83
N LYS A 71 -11.67 6.13 -3.65
CA LYS A 71 -11.76 5.91 -5.09
C LYS A 71 -10.40 5.96 -5.77
N GLU A 72 -9.59 6.98 -5.49
CA GLU A 72 -8.24 7.10 -6.05
C GLU A 72 -7.34 5.92 -5.63
N ARG A 73 -7.29 5.63 -4.33
CA ARG A 73 -6.41 4.59 -3.76
C ARG A 73 -6.74 3.19 -4.27
N PHE A 74 -8.01 2.90 -4.51
CA PHE A 74 -8.45 1.59 -4.99
C PHE A 74 -8.84 1.59 -6.49
N SER A 75 -8.60 2.68 -7.21
CA SER A 75 -8.82 2.75 -8.67
C SER A 75 -7.88 1.81 -9.42
N PHE A 76 -6.65 1.68 -8.91
CA PHE A 76 -5.61 0.88 -9.55
C PHE A 76 -5.67 -0.58 -9.08
N THR A 77 -6.53 -1.37 -9.72
CA THR A 77 -6.68 -2.82 -9.45
C THR A 77 -5.94 -3.68 -10.48
N LYS A 78 -5.32 -3.08 -11.51
CA LYS A 78 -4.73 -3.83 -12.64
C LYS A 78 -3.61 -4.77 -12.19
N HIS A 79 -2.82 -4.40 -11.19
CA HIS A 79 -1.79 -5.26 -10.60
C HIS A 79 -2.36 -6.56 -10.02
N LEU A 80 -3.55 -6.51 -9.41
CA LEU A 80 -4.22 -7.71 -8.88
C LEU A 80 -4.61 -8.66 -10.01
N ILE A 81 -5.14 -8.13 -11.13
CA ILE A 81 -5.44 -8.93 -12.32
C ILE A 81 -4.14 -9.53 -12.88
N SER A 82 -3.07 -8.75 -12.98
CA SER A 82 -1.76 -9.23 -13.41
C SER A 82 -1.20 -10.33 -12.51
N SER A 83 -1.49 -10.29 -11.20
CA SER A 83 -1.06 -11.34 -10.27
C SER A 83 -1.71 -12.70 -10.56
N THR A 84 -2.93 -12.72 -11.12
CA THR A 84 -3.63 -13.97 -11.48
C THR A 84 -2.93 -14.75 -12.59
N LEU A 85 -2.12 -14.07 -13.42
CA LEU A 85 -1.32 -14.72 -14.45
C LEU A 85 -0.17 -15.56 -13.89
N LEU A 86 0.25 -15.30 -12.65
CA LEU A 86 1.42 -15.91 -12.00
C LEU A 86 1.06 -16.70 -10.74
N GLN A 87 -0.23 -16.95 -10.51
CA GLN A 87 -0.71 -17.76 -9.40
C GLN A 87 -0.56 -19.25 -9.76
N GLY A 88 0.27 -19.96 -8.99
CA GLY A 88 0.54 -21.39 -9.15
C GLY A 88 -0.72 -22.26 -9.17
N ASP A 89 -1.69 -21.90 -8.31
CA ASP A 89 -2.97 -22.59 -8.17
C ASP A 89 -3.83 -22.52 -9.44
N LEU A 90 -3.66 -21.44 -10.23
CA LEU A 90 -4.38 -21.22 -11.49
C LEU A 90 -3.67 -21.80 -12.71
N PHE A 91 -2.42 -22.23 -12.62
CA PHE A 91 -1.68 -22.78 -13.77
C PHE A 91 -2.36 -24.02 -14.37
N GLN A 92 -3.07 -24.82 -13.58
CA GLN A 92 -3.86 -25.94 -14.09
C GLN A 92 -5.04 -25.48 -14.98
N GLN A 93 -5.62 -24.31 -14.70
CA GLN A 93 -6.67 -23.74 -15.52
C GLN A 93 -6.11 -23.02 -16.75
N HIS A 94 -5.00 -22.31 -16.58
CA HIS A 94 -4.32 -21.59 -17.66
C HIS A 94 -3.79 -22.53 -18.74
N SER A 95 -3.39 -23.75 -18.38
CA SER A 95 -3.00 -24.80 -19.33
C SER A 95 -4.18 -25.28 -20.21
N ARG A 96 -5.44 -25.18 -19.73
CA ARG A 96 -6.65 -25.55 -20.50
C ARG A 96 -7.24 -24.38 -21.28
N THR A 97 -7.23 -23.18 -20.73
CA THR A 97 -7.73 -21.97 -21.39
C THR A 97 -6.91 -20.78 -20.89
N PHE A 98 -6.07 -20.26 -21.76
CA PHE A 98 -5.20 -19.13 -21.42
C PHE A 98 -6.03 -17.85 -21.19
N PRO A 99 -5.79 -17.10 -20.10
CA PRO A 99 -6.58 -15.94 -19.71
C PRO A 99 -6.17 -14.70 -20.52
N GLU A 100 -6.58 -14.64 -21.80
CA GLU A 100 -6.21 -13.56 -22.72
C GLU A 100 -6.62 -12.17 -22.18
N ALA A 101 -7.77 -12.05 -21.53
CA ALA A 101 -8.24 -10.79 -20.94
C ALA A 101 -7.33 -10.26 -19.82
N ALA A 102 -6.76 -11.16 -19.00
CA ALA A 102 -5.82 -10.78 -17.95
C ALA A 102 -4.45 -10.39 -18.54
N LEU A 103 -4.04 -11.04 -19.64
CA LEU A 103 -2.85 -10.66 -20.40
C LEU A 103 -2.99 -9.26 -20.99
N GLU A 104 -4.10 -8.95 -21.67
CA GLU A 104 -4.36 -7.62 -22.22
C GLU A 104 -4.33 -6.54 -21.13
N THR A 105 -5.00 -6.79 -20.02
CA THR A 105 -5.03 -5.86 -18.88
C THR A 105 -3.64 -5.63 -18.29
N THR A 106 -2.78 -6.65 -18.31
CA THR A 106 -1.41 -6.59 -17.80
C THR A 106 -0.50 -5.79 -18.73
N VAL A 107 -0.61 -5.99 -20.03
CA VAL A 107 0.17 -5.23 -21.03
C VAL A 107 -0.28 -3.76 -21.05
N GLU A 108 -1.58 -3.49 -20.87
CA GLU A 108 -2.10 -2.14 -20.72
C GLU A 108 -1.58 -1.46 -19.43
N ALA A 109 -1.45 -2.22 -18.33
CA ALA A 109 -0.91 -1.71 -17.07
C ALA A 109 0.61 -1.49 -17.11
N TYR A 110 1.32 -2.31 -17.89
CA TYR A 110 2.77 -2.30 -17.99
C TYR A 110 3.21 -2.34 -19.46
N PRO A 111 3.24 -1.18 -20.14
CA PRO A 111 3.62 -1.08 -21.55
C PRO A 111 5.07 -1.51 -21.85
N LEU A 112 5.88 -1.69 -20.80
CA LEU A 112 7.26 -2.15 -20.88
C LEU A 112 7.35 -3.65 -21.21
N LEU A 113 6.27 -4.42 -21.03
CA LEU A 113 6.25 -5.86 -21.25
C LEU A 113 5.86 -6.21 -22.70
N ASP A 114 6.56 -7.15 -23.30
CA ASP A 114 6.21 -7.69 -24.62
C ASP A 114 5.10 -8.74 -24.49
N LYS A 115 3.92 -8.43 -25.04
CA LYS A 115 2.74 -9.30 -25.00
C LYS A 115 3.00 -10.70 -25.57
N ALA A 116 3.67 -10.78 -26.72
CA ALA A 116 3.87 -12.04 -27.43
C ALA A 116 4.83 -12.93 -26.65
N LYS A 117 5.95 -12.35 -26.19
CA LYS A 117 6.93 -13.07 -25.36
C LYS A 117 6.33 -13.49 -24.01
N LEU A 118 5.66 -12.58 -23.32
CA LEU A 118 5.02 -12.85 -22.04
C LEU A 118 4.02 -14.00 -22.16
N LYS A 119 3.22 -14.03 -23.22
CA LYS A 119 2.29 -15.13 -23.48
C LYS A 119 3.00 -16.47 -23.64
N THR A 120 4.03 -16.53 -24.48
CA THR A 120 4.78 -17.77 -24.71
C THR A 120 5.48 -18.25 -23.45
N GLU A 121 6.14 -17.35 -22.72
CA GLU A 121 6.79 -17.66 -21.46
C GLU A 121 5.80 -18.18 -20.42
N LEU A 122 4.65 -17.49 -20.24
CA LEU A 122 3.62 -17.91 -19.30
C LEU A 122 2.99 -19.25 -19.67
N SER A 123 2.81 -19.55 -20.96
CA SER A 123 2.36 -20.89 -21.40
C SER A 123 3.33 -21.97 -20.93
N VAL A 124 4.64 -21.78 -21.17
CA VAL A 124 5.68 -22.73 -20.75
C VAL A 124 5.73 -22.87 -19.22
N VAL A 125 5.65 -21.77 -18.49
CA VAL A 125 5.62 -21.78 -17.01
C VAL A 125 4.38 -22.50 -16.51
N SER A 126 3.23 -22.26 -17.14
CA SER A 126 1.96 -22.86 -16.75
C SER A 126 1.91 -24.36 -17.01
N ASP A 127 2.65 -24.88 -17.98
CA ASP A 127 2.68 -26.30 -18.36
C ASP A 127 3.65 -27.13 -17.51
N ASN A 128 4.64 -26.50 -16.87
CA ASN A 128 5.71 -27.16 -16.14
C ASN A 128 5.36 -27.34 -14.64
N ASP A 129 5.37 -28.58 -14.16
CA ASP A 129 5.01 -28.94 -12.78
C ASP A 129 5.93 -28.33 -11.70
N GLN A 130 7.19 -28.06 -12.04
CA GLN A 130 8.16 -27.47 -11.11
C GLN A 130 7.77 -26.05 -10.67
N PHE A 131 7.21 -25.26 -11.59
CA PHE A 131 6.73 -23.91 -11.28
C PHE A 131 5.39 -23.94 -10.55
N ARG A 132 4.55 -24.96 -10.82
CA ARG A 132 3.28 -25.18 -10.09
C ARG A 132 3.49 -25.50 -8.62
N ALA A 133 4.60 -26.15 -8.28
CA ALA A 133 4.95 -26.47 -6.90
C ALA A 133 5.34 -25.23 -6.06
N CYS A 134 5.61 -24.08 -6.69
CA CYS A 134 5.98 -22.86 -5.98
C CYS A 134 4.75 -22.17 -5.37
N SER A 135 4.64 -22.19 -4.04
CA SER A 135 3.60 -21.44 -3.33
C SER A 135 4.01 -19.96 -3.20
N GLY A 136 3.51 -19.14 -4.14
CA GLY A 136 3.59 -17.68 -4.09
C GLY A 136 4.67 -17.04 -4.98
N ALA A 137 4.44 -15.76 -5.32
CA ALA A 137 5.25 -14.99 -6.24
C ALA A 137 6.73 -14.85 -5.83
N VAL A 138 7.00 -14.73 -4.53
CA VAL A 138 8.38 -14.60 -4.01
C VAL A 138 9.15 -15.90 -4.16
N THR A 139 8.53 -17.03 -3.83
CA THR A 139 9.12 -18.37 -3.98
C THR A 139 9.42 -18.67 -5.44
N LEU A 140 8.49 -18.32 -6.32
CA LEU A 140 8.67 -18.45 -7.76
C LEU A 140 9.83 -17.58 -8.26
N LEU A 141 9.95 -16.33 -7.78
CA LEU A 141 11.03 -15.42 -8.17
C LEU A 141 12.39 -15.96 -7.73
N GLN A 142 12.47 -16.46 -6.49
CA GLN A 142 13.68 -17.07 -5.98
C GLN A 142 14.08 -18.29 -6.81
N PHE A 143 13.12 -19.13 -7.21
CA PHE A 143 13.37 -20.26 -8.09
C PHE A 143 13.96 -19.84 -9.45
N PHE A 144 13.44 -18.77 -10.07
CA PHE A 144 14.00 -18.23 -11.31
C PHE A 144 15.43 -17.72 -11.13
N ILE A 145 15.73 -17.13 -9.97
CA ILE A 145 17.07 -16.63 -9.64
C ILE A 145 18.04 -17.79 -9.42
N ASP A 146 17.67 -18.77 -8.61
CA ASP A 146 18.52 -19.90 -8.22
C ASP A 146 18.87 -20.80 -9.41
N ASN A 147 17.97 -20.91 -10.40
CA ASN A 147 18.17 -21.70 -11.61
C ASN A 147 18.74 -20.91 -12.80
N ASN A 148 19.14 -19.64 -12.62
CA ASN A 148 19.64 -18.75 -13.68
C ASN A 148 18.69 -18.62 -14.89
N LEU A 149 17.38 -18.72 -14.66
CA LEU A 149 16.35 -18.67 -15.70
C LEU A 149 15.94 -17.23 -16.08
N GLN A 150 16.62 -16.22 -15.54
CA GLN A 150 16.31 -14.81 -15.73
C GLN A 150 16.50 -14.33 -17.17
N GLU A 151 17.46 -14.92 -17.90
CA GLU A 151 17.70 -14.59 -19.31
C GLU A 151 16.75 -15.32 -20.26
N THR A 152 16.19 -16.45 -19.83
CA THR A 152 15.25 -17.24 -20.63
C THR A 152 13.81 -16.75 -20.47
N PHE A 153 13.44 -16.32 -19.26
CA PHE A 153 12.08 -15.86 -18.92
C PHE A 153 12.09 -14.37 -18.54
N THR A 154 12.54 -13.53 -19.47
CA THR A 154 12.79 -12.10 -19.22
C THR A 154 11.51 -11.34 -18.86
N GLU A 155 10.39 -11.64 -19.54
CA GLU A 155 9.14 -10.91 -19.33
C GLU A 155 8.43 -11.37 -18.05
N THR A 156 8.43 -12.68 -17.81
CA THR A 156 7.84 -13.31 -16.61
C THR A 156 8.56 -12.84 -15.36
N VAL A 157 9.90 -12.83 -15.36
CA VAL A 157 10.69 -12.34 -14.23
C VAL A 157 10.49 -10.83 -14.03
N SER A 158 10.37 -10.05 -15.11
CA SER A 158 10.09 -8.62 -15.01
C SER A 158 8.72 -8.36 -14.38
N LEU A 159 7.68 -9.05 -14.85
CA LEU A 159 6.35 -8.98 -14.26
C LEU A 159 6.38 -9.38 -12.79
N LEU A 160 7.06 -10.48 -12.46
CA LEU A 160 7.16 -10.99 -11.09
C LEU A 160 7.88 -10.02 -10.15
N LYS A 161 8.97 -9.38 -10.62
CA LYS A 161 9.65 -8.31 -9.89
C LYS A 161 8.69 -7.16 -9.60
N VAL A 162 7.94 -6.71 -10.60
CA VAL A 162 6.96 -5.63 -10.41
C VAL A 162 5.92 -6.03 -9.36
N LEU A 163 5.31 -7.22 -9.48
CA LEU A 163 4.28 -7.68 -8.54
C LEU A 163 4.80 -7.82 -7.11
N VAL A 164 6.04 -8.28 -6.91
CA VAL A 164 6.65 -8.42 -5.57
C VAL A 164 7.01 -7.05 -4.98
N THR A 165 7.38 -6.07 -5.82
CA THR A 165 7.66 -4.70 -5.36
C THR A 165 6.40 -3.84 -5.17
N THR A 166 5.31 -4.19 -5.83
CA THR A 166 4.03 -3.50 -5.68
C THR A 166 3.36 -3.97 -4.38
N PRO A 167 2.95 -3.06 -3.48
CA PRO A 167 2.22 -3.43 -2.29
C PRO A 167 0.81 -3.94 -2.67
N MET A 168 0.65 -5.26 -2.76
CA MET A 168 -0.62 -5.94 -3.07
C MET A 168 -1.59 -5.96 -1.88
N ALA A 169 -1.10 -5.77 -0.65
CA ALA A 169 -1.89 -5.92 0.58
C ALA A 169 -1.77 -4.70 1.51
N THR A 170 -2.88 -4.31 2.13
CA THR A 170 -2.93 -3.28 3.19
C THR A 170 -2.15 -3.67 4.45
N ALA A 171 -1.83 -4.96 4.62
CA ALA A 171 -1.14 -5.52 5.77
C ALA A 171 0.21 -4.84 6.08
N GLU A 172 0.95 -4.39 5.06
CA GLU A 172 2.21 -3.68 5.26
C GLU A 172 1.98 -2.27 5.84
N ALA A 173 0.98 -1.55 5.31
CA ALA A 173 0.56 -0.27 5.88
C ALA A 173 0.02 -0.44 7.31
N GLU A 174 -0.79 -1.48 7.57
CA GLU A 174 -1.29 -1.81 8.91
C GLU A 174 -0.17 -2.13 9.89
N ARG A 175 0.88 -2.84 9.44
CA ARG A 175 2.09 -3.09 10.23
C ARG A 175 2.77 -1.78 10.61
N CYS A 176 2.96 -0.87 9.65
CA CYS A 176 3.54 0.45 9.89
C CYS A 176 2.71 1.28 10.88
N PHE A 177 1.39 1.34 10.70
CA PHE A 177 0.49 2.05 11.62
C PHE A 177 0.47 1.42 13.02
N SER A 178 0.49 0.10 13.12
CA SER A 178 0.55 -0.61 14.40
C SER A 178 1.86 -0.34 15.15
N ILE A 179 3.00 -0.33 14.44
CA ILE A 179 4.30 0.04 14.99
C ILE A 179 4.29 1.49 15.47
N LEU A 180 3.81 2.42 14.64
CA LEU A 180 3.68 3.83 14.99
C LEU A 180 2.80 4.04 16.23
N LYS A 181 1.65 3.36 16.29
CA LYS A 181 0.76 3.38 17.45
C LYS A 181 1.50 2.88 18.69
N ARG A 182 2.21 1.75 18.61
CA ARG A 182 2.99 1.19 19.72
C ARG A 182 4.09 2.14 20.19
N ILE A 183 4.82 2.78 19.27
CA ILE A 183 5.86 3.77 19.61
C ILE A 183 5.24 4.97 20.34
N LYS A 184 4.14 5.51 19.81
CA LYS A 184 3.45 6.67 20.39
C LYS A 184 2.87 6.36 21.76
N THR A 185 2.25 5.19 21.93
CA THR A 185 1.72 4.72 23.22
C THR A 185 2.85 4.48 24.23
N PHE A 186 3.92 3.81 23.83
CA PHE A 186 5.06 3.51 24.71
C PHE A 186 5.75 4.78 25.21
N LEU A 187 5.96 5.76 24.32
CA LEU A 187 6.65 7.00 24.69
C LEU A 187 5.75 8.02 25.39
N ARG A 188 4.41 7.92 25.30
CA ARG A 188 3.41 8.84 25.90
C ARG A 188 3.80 10.33 25.82
N ASN A 189 4.50 10.74 24.76
CA ASN A 189 5.14 12.05 24.65
C ASN A 189 4.74 12.72 23.35
N SER A 190 4.53 14.05 23.41
CA SER A 190 4.57 14.89 22.22
C SER A 190 6.00 14.86 21.68
N MET A 191 6.19 14.40 20.45
CA MET A 191 7.51 14.35 19.79
C MET A 191 7.41 14.93 18.39
N THR A 192 8.53 15.42 17.86
CA THR A 192 8.60 15.91 16.49
C THR A 192 8.41 14.77 15.49
N GLN A 193 7.82 15.11 14.33
CA GLN A 193 7.51 14.14 13.28
C GLN A 193 8.78 13.42 12.79
N ASP A 194 9.91 14.12 12.70
CA ASP A 194 11.19 13.55 12.26
C ASP A 194 11.67 12.44 13.20
N ARG A 195 11.57 12.68 14.52
CA ARG A 195 11.95 11.68 15.53
C ARG A 195 11.04 10.47 15.50
N LEU A 196 9.73 10.69 15.30
CA LEU A 196 8.76 9.60 15.19
C LEU A 196 9.05 8.75 13.95
N ASN A 197 9.30 9.39 12.80
CA ASN A 197 9.58 8.69 11.55
C ASN A 197 10.88 7.86 11.66
N ALA A 198 11.96 8.46 12.20
CA ALA A 198 13.20 7.74 12.42
C ALA A 198 13.03 6.51 13.33
N LEU A 199 12.27 6.62 14.42
CA LEU A 199 12.04 5.51 15.34
C LEU A 199 11.13 4.43 14.74
N ALA A 200 10.17 4.83 13.90
CA ALA A 200 9.33 3.91 13.14
C ALA A 200 10.15 3.10 12.15
N MET A 201 11.03 3.75 11.38
CA MET A 201 11.96 3.10 10.46
C MET A 201 12.84 2.08 11.20
N LEU A 202 13.45 2.47 12.32
CA LEU A 202 14.26 1.54 13.12
C LEU A 202 13.45 0.34 13.66
N SER A 203 12.16 0.53 13.92
CA SER A 203 11.29 -0.52 14.44
C SER A 203 10.78 -1.47 13.35
N ILE A 204 10.50 -0.96 12.15
CA ILE A 204 10.12 -1.75 10.97
C ILE A 204 11.33 -2.59 10.53
N GLU A 205 12.49 -1.95 10.37
CA GLU A 205 13.73 -2.58 9.92
C GLU A 205 14.54 -3.24 11.05
N LYS A 206 13.88 -3.57 12.16
CA LYS A 206 14.55 -4.18 13.32
C LYS A 206 15.30 -5.46 12.96
N LYS A 207 14.81 -6.24 11.99
CA LYS A 207 15.47 -7.46 11.51
C LYS A 207 16.78 -7.13 10.81
N LEU A 208 16.76 -6.17 9.89
CA LEU A 208 17.94 -5.68 9.18
C LEU A 208 18.96 -5.10 10.17
N ILE A 209 18.54 -4.25 11.11
CA ILE A 209 19.44 -3.66 12.11
C ILE A 209 20.14 -4.73 12.94
N ARG A 210 19.44 -5.82 13.27
CA ARG A 210 20.01 -6.95 14.00
C ARG A 210 20.98 -7.80 13.17
N SER A 211 20.83 -7.83 11.84
CA SER A 211 21.77 -8.56 10.97
C SER A 211 23.06 -7.79 10.74
N ILE A 212 23.08 -6.49 11.02
CA ILE A 212 24.28 -5.66 10.89
C ILE A 212 25.13 -5.79 12.18
N PRO A 213 26.39 -6.27 12.10
CA PRO A 213 27.26 -6.39 13.27
C PRO A 213 27.60 -5.01 13.84
N ASP A 214 27.71 -4.93 15.17
CA ASP A 214 28.13 -3.74 15.92
C ASP A 214 27.37 -2.44 15.57
N PHE A 215 26.10 -2.55 15.14
CA PHE A 215 25.28 -1.38 14.82
C PHE A 215 25.21 -0.40 16.00
N ASN A 216 24.93 -0.92 17.20
CA ASN A 216 24.81 -0.07 18.40
C ASN A 216 26.14 0.64 18.72
N THR A 217 27.26 -0.08 18.67
CA THR A 217 28.59 0.47 18.94
C THR A 217 28.91 1.61 17.97
N ARG A 218 28.69 1.40 16.68
CA ARG A 218 28.93 2.44 15.65
C ARG A 218 28.01 3.64 15.80
N VAL A 219 26.76 3.45 16.19
CA VAL A 219 25.84 4.56 16.48
C VAL A 219 26.32 5.35 17.70
N ILE A 220 26.77 4.66 18.75
CA ILE A 220 27.32 5.29 19.98
C ILE A 220 28.59 6.08 19.65
N GLU A 221 29.53 5.51 18.90
CA GLU A 221 30.75 6.19 18.48
C GLU A 221 30.44 7.41 17.60
N ARG A 222 29.56 7.27 16.61
CA ARG A 222 29.12 8.39 15.77
C ARG A 222 28.48 9.49 16.61
N PHE A 223 27.63 9.13 17.56
CA PHE A 223 27.03 10.10 18.48
C PHE A 223 28.07 10.75 19.39
N ALA A 224 29.06 10.00 19.88
CA ALA A 224 30.14 10.52 20.70
C ALA A 224 31.05 11.48 19.92
N THR A 225 31.29 11.25 18.62
CA THR A 225 32.10 12.13 17.78
C THR A 225 31.41 13.44 17.38
N GLN A 226 30.08 13.55 17.52
CA GLN A 226 29.36 14.81 17.29
C GLN A 226 29.67 15.82 18.40
N LYS A 227 30.26 16.97 18.02
CA LYS A 227 30.73 18.04 18.93
C LYS A 227 29.59 18.85 19.58
N GLU A 228 28.41 18.90 18.97
CA GLU A 228 27.26 19.66 19.50
C GLU A 228 26.42 18.81 20.46
N ARG A 229 26.91 18.66 21.70
CA ARG A 229 26.19 17.95 22.77
C ARG A 229 25.32 18.85 23.64
N ARG A 230 25.17 20.13 23.29
CA ARG A 230 24.44 21.11 24.09
C ARG A 230 23.24 21.62 23.32
N ALA A 231 22.04 21.26 23.78
CA ALA A 231 20.88 22.10 23.53
C ALA A 231 21.20 23.48 24.15
N THR A 232 21.23 24.53 23.33
CA THR A 232 21.26 25.90 23.80
C THR A 232 19.93 26.20 24.48
N PHE A 233 19.88 26.01 25.79
CA PHE A 233 18.80 26.54 26.60
C PHE A 233 18.94 28.06 26.60
N LEU A 234 18.29 28.72 25.64
CA LEU A 234 18.01 30.15 25.72
C LEU A 234 16.93 30.33 26.79
N TYR A 235 17.37 30.56 28.03
CA TYR A 235 16.49 31.04 29.08
C TYR A 235 16.11 32.49 28.73
N LYS A 236 14.81 32.74 28.51
CA LYS A 236 14.22 34.08 28.47
C LYS A 236 13.44 34.30 29.76
#